data_AF-A0A967D2B0-F1
#
_entry.id   AF-A0A967D2B0-F1
#
_cell.length_a   1.000
_cell.length_b   1.000
_cell.length_c   1.000
_cell.angle_alpha   90.00
_cell.angle_beta   90.00
_cell.angle_gamma   90.00
#
_symmetry.space_group_name_H-M   'P 1'
#
loop_
_entity.id
_entity.type
_entity.pdbx_description
1 polymer ?
#
loop_
_entity_poly.entity_id
_entity_poly.type
_entity_poly.pdbx_seq_one_letter_code
_entity_poly.pdbx_strand_id
1 'polypeptide(L)' 'VVQQLEKDLGLGSMSSHEKAVLLAISDLQQLDGAAKTKAILNHELTTSISRPSIFRALNKLEEHGKLKRVEGSHGSYLTV' A
#
# COMPACT_ATOMS: atom_id res chain seq x y z
N VAL A 1 19.08 11.00 -8.04
CA VAL A 1 19.21 9.54 -8.33
C VAL A 1 17.96 8.77 -7.94
N VAL A 2 17.51 8.82 -6.67
CA VAL A 2 16.30 8.11 -6.20
C VAL A 2 15.03 8.52 -6.94
N GLN A 3 14.80 9.81 -7.19
CA GLN A 3 13.58 10.28 -7.88
C GLN A 3 13.46 9.78 -9.32
N GLN A 4 14.57 9.52 -10.01
CA GLN A 4 14.54 8.99 -11.38
C GLN A 4 14.16 7.49 -11.37
N LEU A 5 14.74 6.71 -10.45
CA LEU A 5 14.34 5.32 -10.21
C LEU A 5 12.86 5.19 -9.82
N GLU A 6 12.38 6.06 -8.94
CA GLU A 6 10.95 6.10 -8.59
C GLU A 6 10.09 6.38 -9.82
N LYS A 7 10.53 7.28 -10.71
CA LYS A 7 9.81 7.60 -11.94
C LYS A 7 9.80 6.42 -12.91
N ASP A 8 10.93 5.75 -13.08
CA ASP A 8 11.10 4.59 -13.95
C ASP A 8 10.28 3.38 -13.46
N LEU A 9 10.03 3.28 -12.15
CA LEU A 9 9.14 2.29 -11.53
C LEU A 9 7.65 2.72 -11.48
N GLY A 10 7.31 3.88 -12.03
CA GLY A 10 5.95 4.42 -12.01
C GLY A 10 5.46 4.87 -10.62
N LEU A 11 6.39 5.21 -9.73
CA LEU A 11 6.17 5.71 -8.36
C LEU A 11 6.37 7.22 -8.23
N GLY A 12 6.86 7.89 -9.28
CA GLY A 12 7.22 9.32 -9.25
C GLY A 12 6.04 10.26 -8.98
N SER A 13 4.79 9.83 -9.22
CA SER A 13 3.56 10.59 -8.94
C SER A 13 2.89 10.21 -7.62
N MET A 14 3.39 9.19 -6.90
CA MET A 14 2.77 8.72 -5.67
C MET A 14 3.11 9.62 -4.48
N SER A 15 2.09 9.94 -3.69
CA SER A 15 2.25 10.63 -2.41
C SER A 15 3.03 9.79 -1.41
N SER A 16 3.62 10.44 -0.40
CA SER A 16 4.32 9.76 0.69
C SER A 16 3.43 8.75 1.42
N HIS A 17 2.13 9.02 1.54
CA HIS A 17 1.18 8.07 2.13
C HIS A 17 0.97 6.83 1.26
N GLU A 18 0.85 7.00 -0.06
CA GLU A 18 0.71 5.86 -0.98
C GLU A 18 1.97 5.00 -0.98
N LYS A 19 3.16 5.60 -0.97
CA LYS A 19 4.42 4.86 -0.86
C LYS A 19 4.51 4.07 0.44
N ALA A 20 4.20 4.70 1.58
CA ALA A 20 4.23 4.05 2.88
C ALA A 20 3.24 2.87 2.97
N VAL A 21 2.02 3.05 2.44
CA VAL A 21 1.00 1.99 2.41
C VAL A 21 1.42 0.86 1.48
N LEU A 22 1.96 1.15 0.29
CA LEU A 22 2.42 0.13 -0.64
C LEU A 22 3.56 -0.71 -0.06
N LEU A 23 4.54 -0.06 0.59
CA LEU A 23 5.65 -0.73 1.27
C LEU A 23 5.14 -1.63 2.41
N ALA A 24 4.25 -1.11 3.27
CA ALA A 24 3.66 -1.89 4.36
C ALA A 24 2.90 -3.13 3.85
N ILE A 25 2.18 -3.01 2.73
CA ILE A 25 1.48 -4.15 2.13
C ILE A 25 2.47 -5.17 1.59
N SER A 26 3.54 -4.73 0.92
CA SER A 26 4.57 -5.62 0.40
C SER A 26 5.25 -6.41 1.52
N ASP A 27 5.57 -5.76 2.64
CA ASP A 27 6.18 -6.40 3.81
C ASP A 27 5.24 -7.43 4.45
N LEU A 28 3.99 -7.04 4.73
CA LEU A 28 2.97 -7.93 5.28
C LEU A 28 2.63 -9.11 4.35
N GLN A 29 2.69 -8.89 3.04
CA GLN A 29 2.48 -9.94 2.05
C GLN A 29 3.64 -10.95 2.03
N GLN A 30 4.89 -10.51 2.22
CA GLN A 30 6.04 -11.42 2.33
C GLN A 30 5.94 -12.29 3.59
N LEU A 31 5.36 -11.77 4.68
CA LEU A 31 5.18 -12.49 5.95
C LEU A 31 4.00 -13.48 5.90
N ASP A 32 2.81 -13.02 5.49
CA ASP A 32 1.54 -13.75 5.69
C ASP A 32 0.77 -14.00 4.38
N GLY A 33 1.38 -13.72 3.22
CA GLY A 33 0.79 -13.94 1.90
C GLY A 33 -0.23 -12.89 1.45
N ALA A 34 -0.96 -12.23 2.35
CA ALA A 34 -1.84 -11.11 2.03
C ALA A 34 -1.93 -10.10 3.19
N ALA A 35 -1.89 -8.81 2.86
CA ALA A 35 -1.93 -7.75 3.88
C ALA A 35 -3.37 -7.42 4.28
N LYS A 36 -3.75 -7.77 5.51
CA LYS A 36 -5.06 -7.41 6.09
C LYS A 36 -5.09 -5.93 6.46
N THR A 37 -6.20 -5.23 6.24
CA THR A 37 -6.40 -3.81 6.61
C THR A 37 -6.03 -3.55 8.06
N LYS A 38 -6.37 -4.45 8.99
CA LYS A 38 -5.99 -4.31 10.41
C LYS A 38 -4.48 -4.29 10.61
N ALA A 39 -3.74 -5.15 9.90
CA ALA A 39 -2.28 -5.17 9.96
C ALA A 39 -1.69 -3.93 9.29
N ILE A 40 -2.23 -3.52 8.13
CA ILE A 40 -1.83 -2.28 7.45
C ILE A 40 -2.02 -1.06 8.35
N LEU A 41 -3.10 -0.97 9.14
CA LEU A 41 -3.35 0.15 10.05
C LEU A 41 -2.39 0.20 11.25
N ASN A 42 -1.78 -0.92 11.62
CA ASN A 42 -0.91 -1.05 12.79
C ASN A 42 0.58 -1.21 12.40
N HIS A 43 0.91 -1.10 11.11
CA HIS A 43 2.26 -1.25 10.61
C HIS A 43 3.12 -0.03 11.00
N GLU A 44 4.41 -0.23 11.24
CA GLU A 44 5.32 0.86 11.65
C GLU A 44 5.38 2.02 10.64
N LEU A 45 5.28 1.70 9.35
CA LEU A 45 5.28 2.67 8.25
C LEU A 45 3.98 3.49 8.14
N THR A 46 2.89 3.07 8.78
CA THR A 46 1.56 3.67 8.61
C THR A 46 0.94 4.13 9.92
N THR A 47 1.47 3.74 11.08
CA THR A 47 0.90 4.07 12.40
C THR A 47 0.80 5.58 12.67
N SER A 48 1.59 6.41 11.98
CA SER A 48 1.55 7.87 12.06
C SER A 48 0.56 8.51 11.07
N ILE A 49 -0.05 7.72 10.18
CA ILE A 49 -0.97 8.17 9.14
C ILE A 49 -2.41 8.01 9.62
N SER A 50 -3.23 9.04 9.45
CA SER A 50 -4.66 8.94 9.79
C SER A 50 -5.36 7.84 8.99
N ARG A 51 -6.30 7.13 9.62
CA ARG A 51 -7.09 6.08 8.96
C ARG A 51 -7.74 6.54 7.65
N PRO A 52 -8.38 7.73 7.56
CA PRO A 52 -8.94 8.22 6.29
C PRO A 52 -7.89 8.38 5.19
N SER A 53 -6.67 8.79 5.52
CA SER A 53 -5.58 8.90 4.54
C SER A 53 -5.07 7.53 4.09
N ILE A 54 -5.01 6.53 4.98
CA ILE A 54 -4.69 5.15 4.61
C ILE A 54 -5.74 4.60 3.64
N PHE A 55 -7.04 4.77 3.92
CA PHE A 55 -8.09 4.31 3.01
C PHE A 55 -8.06 5.02 1.65
N ARG A 56 -7.77 6.32 1.61
CA ARG A 56 -7.56 7.05 0.35
C ARG A 56 -6.38 6.50 -0.44
N ALA A 57 -5.26 6.21 0.23
CA ALA A 57 -4.08 5.63 -0.40
C ALA A 57 -4.37 4.22 -0.95
N LEU A 58 -5.08 3.36 -0.20
CA LEU A 58 -5.51 2.05 -0.67
C LEU A 58 -6.34 2.14 -1.96
N ASN A 59 -7.34 3.03 -1.98
CA ASN A 59 -8.19 3.23 -3.16
C ASN A 59 -7.37 3.73 -4.36
N LYS A 60 -6.49 4.71 -4.15
CA LYS A 60 -5.63 5.23 -5.23
C LYS A 60 -4.70 4.16 -5.77
N LEU A 61 -4.06 3.39 -4.90
CA LEU A 61 -3.16 2.31 -5.33
C LEU A 61 -3.89 1.22 -6.11
N GLU A 62 -5.14 0.90 -5.74
CA GLU A 62 -6.01 -0.02 -6.48
C GLU A 62 -6.42 0.58 -7.85
N GLU A 63 -6.82 1.84 -7.90
CA GLU A 63 -7.12 2.57 -9.16
C GLU A 63 -5.93 2.62 -10.12
N HIS A 64 -4.71 2.75 -9.59
CA HIS A 64 -3.47 2.76 -10.39
C HIS A 64 -2.93 1.34 -10.70
N GLY A 65 -3.65 0.29 -10.31
CA GLY A 65 -3.26 -1.10 -10.57
C GLY A 65 -2.03 -1.58 -9.82
N LYS A 66 -1.65 -0.91 -8.72
CA LYS A 66 -0.52 -1.30 -7.85
C LYS A 66 -0.93 -2.32 -6.78
N LEU A 67 -2.23 -2.39 -6.50
CA LEU A 67 -2.81 -3.32 -5.54
C LEU A 67 -4.03 -4.01 -6.14
N LYS A 68 -4.34 -5.18 -5.60
CA LYS A 68 -5.60 -5.88 -5.82
C LYS A 68 -6.20 -6.30 -4.48
N ARG A 69 -7.51 -6.11 -4.31
CA ARG A 69 -8.26 -6.72 -3.21
C ARG A 69 -8.43 -8.22 -3.41
N VAL A 70 -8.25 -8.98 -2.34
CA VAL A 70 -8.52 -10.42 -2.33
C VAL A 70 -10.03 -10.63 -2.27
N GLU A 71 -10.59 -11.19 -3.34
CA GLU A 71 -11.99 -11.61 -3.43
C GLU A 71 -12.37 -12.56 -2.28
N GLY A 72 -13.56 -12.39 -1.71
CA GLY A 72 -14.03 -13.21 -0.58
C GLY A 72 -13.36 -12.91 0.77
N SER A 73 -12.47 -11.91 0.84
CA SER A 73 -11.85 -11.46 2.09
C SER A 73 -12.24 -10.02 2.43
N HIS A 74 -12.71 -9.78 3.66
CA HIS A 74 -12.99 -8.43 4.14
C HIS A 74 -11.69 -7.67 4.40
N GLY A 75 -11.21 -6.94 3.40
CA GLY A 75 -10.10 -6.00 3.53
C GLY A 75 -8.74 -6.69 3.58
N SER A 76 -8.43 -7.51 2.58
CA SER A 76 -7.07 -8.00 2.35
C SER A 76 -6.57 -7.54 0.99
N TYR A 77 -5.29 -7.20 0.91
CA TYR A 77 -4.66 -6.61 -0.27
C TYR A 77 -3.40 -7.37 -0.66
N LEU A 78 -3.15 -7.41 -1.97
CA LEU A 78 -1.93 -7.92 -2.60
C LEU A 78 -1.34 -6.83 -3.47
N THR A 79 -0.01 -6.71 -3.45
CA THR A 79 0.76 -5.98 -4.46
C THR A 79 0.72 -6.71 -5.81
N VAL A 80 0.65 -5.95 -6.91
CA VAL A 80 0.55 -6.43 -8.29
C VAL A 80 1.67 -5.83 -9.14
#